data_AF-A0A1M3MWJ2-F1
#
_entry.id   AF-A0A1M3MWJ2-F1
#
_cell.length_a   1.000
_cell.length_b   1.000
_cell.length_c   1.000
_cell.angle_alpha   90.00
_cell.angle_beta   90.00
_cell.angle_gamma   90.00
#
_symmetry.space_group_name_H-M   'P 1'
#
loop_
_entity.id
_entity.type
_entity.pdbx_description
1 polymer ?
#
loop_
_entity_poly.entity_id
_entity_poly.type
_entity_poly.pdbx_seq_one_letter_code
_entity_poly.pdbx_strand_id
1 'polypeptide(L)'
;MRRRFAQHGAVADVHMAIDRSSGRSRGYAFVTMASGEDARVAIDRLDGAMFEHRALRVTEAGADRDQSGPRTKQARRSVQITSQFRERQNMTYELGRGGMTLAIRVFPLDGAEESWRMEASTTDAAGQAIHVTTAAHATRAAALQELARSWGQEPGSAANAIDWQEVMEALGEVRAI
;
A
#
# COMPACT_ATOMS: atom_id res chain seq x y z
N MET A 1 -8.53 -23.47 -13.39
CA MET A 1 -7.85 -22.42 -14.17
C MET A 1 -8.10 -22.53 -15.68
N ARG A 2 -7.55 -23.53 -16.39
CA ARG A 2 -7.66 -23.69 -17.86
C ARG A 2 -9.06 -23.50 -18.45
N ARG A 3 -10.09 -24.10 -17.84
CA ARG A 3 -11.48 -24.05 -18.33
C ARG A 3 -12.08 -22.64 -18.35
N ARG A 4 -11.64 -21.73 -17.47
CA ARG A 4 -12.12 -20.34 -17.44
C ARG A 4 -11.52 -19.52 -18.59
N PHE A 5 -10.22 -19.66 -18.82
CA PHE A 5 -9.50 -18.98 -19.90
C PHE A 5 -9.94 -19.49 -21.29
N ALA A 6 -10.29 -20.78 -21.38
CA ALA A 6 -10.82 -21.37 -22.61
C ALA A 6 -12.15 -20.76 -23.11
N GLN A 7 -12.88 -20.02 -22.25
CA GLN A 7 -14.11 -19.31 -22.65
C GLN A 7 -13.82 -17.97 -23.34
N HIS A 8 -12.61 -17.43 -23.16
CA HIS A 8 -12.21 -16.11 -23.64
C HIS A 8 -11.16 -16.18 -24.76
N GLY A 9 -10.67 -17.37 -25.07
CA GLY A 9 -9.75 -17.61 -26.18
C GLY A 9 -9.13 -19.00 -26.15
N ALA A 10 -8.33 -19.33 -27.16
CA ALA A 10 -7.64 -20.60 -27.22
C ALA A 10 -6.44 -20.59 -26.26
N VAL A 11 -6.39 -21.56 -25.34
CA VAL A 11 -5.30 -21.70 -24.36
C VAL A 11 -4.23 -22.61 -24.95
N ALA A 12 -3.02 -22.08 -25.13
CA ALA A 12 -1.87 -22.82 -25.65
C ALA A 12 -1.20 -23.68 -24.57
N ASP A 13 -0.96 -23.11 -23.37
CA ASP A 13 -0.36 -23.83 -22.25
C ASP A 13 -0.84 -23.29 -20.90
N VAL A 14 -0.85 -24.14 -19.86
CA VAL A 14 -1.16 -23.72 -18.48
C VAL A 14 -0.13 -24.32 -17.53
N HIS A 15 0.67 -23.45 -16.94
CA HIS A 15 1.64 -23.82 -15.92
C HIS A 15 1.16 -23.37 -14.53
N MET A 16 0.75 -24.32 -13.68
CA MET A 16 0.40 -24.02 -12.29
C MET A 16 1.64 -24.10 -11.41
N ALA A 17 1.92 -23.04 -10.66
CA ALA A 17 3.03 -23.04 -9.71
C ALA A 17 2.62 -23.83 -8.46
N ILE A 18 2.98 -25.11 -8.46
CA ILE A 18 2.78 -26.00 -7.33
C ILE A 18 4.07 -26.01 -6.52
N ASP A 19 3.95 -25.82 -5.20
CA ASP A 19 5.09 -25.96 -4.31
C ASP A 19 5.49 -27.44 -4.21
N ARG A 20 6.69 -27.78 -4.67
CA ARG A 20 7.16 -29.18 -4.70
C ARG A 20 7.42 -29.78 -3.31
N SER A 21 7.56 -28.95 -2.28
CA SER A 21 7.83 -29.41 -0.91
C SER A 21 6.53 -29.78 -0.17
N SER A 22 5.46 -29.03 -0.39
CA SER A 22 4.17 -29.19 0.32
C SER A 22 3.03 -29.73 -0.55
N GLY A 23 3.22 -29.82 -1.87
CA GLY A 23 2.17 -30.22 -2.82
C GLY A 23 1.01 -29.22 -2.93
N ARG A 24 1.07 -28.08 -2.23
CA ARG A 24 0.04 -27.05 -2.27
C ARG A 24 0.28 -26.09 -3.44
N SER A 25 -0.80 -25.70 -4.09
CA SER A 25 -0.76 -24.66 -5.13
C SER A 25 -0.33 -23.34 -4.49
N ARG A 26 0.68 -22.66 -5.05
CA ARG A 26 1.21 -21.38 -4.53
C ARG A 26 0.26 -20.19 -4.75
N GLY A 27 -0.95 -20.45 -5.23
CA GLY A 27 -1.98 -19.43 -5.46
C GLY A 27 -1.80 -18.64 -6.75
N TYR A 28 -0.87 -19.02 -7.63
CA TYR A 28 -0.69 -18.39 -8.95
C TYR A 28 -0.44 -19.44 -10.04
N ALA A 29 -0.77 -19.08 -11.27
CA ALA A 29 -0.59 -19.89 -12.46
C ALA A 29 -0.28 -18.99 -13.65
N PHE A 30 0.56 -19.49 -14.57
CA PHE A 30 0.84 -18.86 -15.84
C PHE A 30 -0.02 -19.53 -16.91
N VAL A 31 -0.71 -18.72 -17.71
CA VAL A 31 -1.55 -19.19 -18.81
C VAL A 31 -1.00 -18.56 -20.08
N THR A 32 -0.56 -19.40 -21.00
CA THR A 32 -0.14 -19.00 -22.34
C THR A 32 -1.36 -19.10 -23.25
N MET A 33 -1.80 -17.96 -23.80
CA MET A 33 -2.88 -17.91 -24.78
C MET A 33 -2.32 -18.08 -26.20
N ALA A 34 -3.14 -18.55 -27.13
CA ALA A 34 -2.75 -18.72 -28.53
C ALA A 34 -2.58 -17.39 -29.27
N SER A 35 -3.24 -16.32 -28.81
CA SER A 35 -3.16 -14.97 -29.37
C SER A 35 -3.12 -13.90 -28.28
N GLY A 36 -2.42 -12.79 -28.55
CA GLY A 36 -2.31 -11.68 -27.60
C GLY A 36 -3.64 -10.93 -27.39
N GLU A 37 -4.50 -10.91 -28.41
CA GLU A 37 -5.85 -10.31 -28.30
C GLU A 37 -6.73 -11.12 -27.34
N ASP A 38 -6.76 -12.44 -27.48
CA ASP A 38 -7.41 -13.36 -26.55
C ASP A 38 -6.90 -13.20 -25.12
N ALA A 39 -5.59 -12.96 -24.94
CA ALA A 39 -5.00 -12.73 -23.63
C ALA A 39 -5.53 -11.45 -22.97
N ARG A 40 -5.63 -10.36 -23.73
CA ARG A 40 -6.17 -9.08 -23.22
C ARG A 40 -7.64 -9.20 -22.86
N VAL A 41 -8.44 -9.87 -23.69
CA VAL A 41 -9.86 -10.13 -23.39
C VAL A 41 -10.01 -10.99 -22.14
N ALA A 42 -9.16 -12.02 -21.99
CA ALA A 42 -9.16 -12.85 -20.80
C ALA A 42 -8.77 -12.05 -19.53
N ILE A 43 -7.81 -11.13 -19.62
CA ILE A 43 -7.42 -10.24 -18.51
C ILE A 43 -8.59 -9.35 -18.11
N ASP A 44 -9.18 -8.61 -19.06
CA ASP A 44 -10.30 -7.70 -18.79
C ASP A 44 -11.51 -8.40 -18.14
N ARG A 45 -11.78 -9.64 -18.55
CA ARG A 45 -12.95 -10.39 -18.08
C ARG A 45 -12.71 -11.19 -16.80
N LEU A 46 -11.47 -11.60 -16.53
CA LEU A 46 -11.13 -12.48 -15.40
C LEU A 46 -10.40 -11.76 -14.27
N ASP A 47 -9.81 -10.59 -14.52
CA ASP A 47 -9.25 -9.74 -13.47
C ASP A 47 -10.38 -9.20 -12.57
N GLY A 48 -10.21 -9.35 -11.26
CA GLY A 48 -11.24 -9.03 -10.27
C GLY A 48 -12.38 -10.06 -10.14
N ALA A 49 -12.41 -11.11 -10.97
CA ALA A 49 -13.45 -12.13 -10.89
C ALA A 49 -13.32 -12.96 -9.61
N MET A 50 -14.45 -13.24 -8.94
CA MET A 50 -14.46 -14.08 -7.74
C MET A 50 -14.17 -15.55 -8.10
N PHE A 51 -13.19 -16.13 -7.40
CA PHE A 51 -12.83 -17.54 -7.48
C PHE A 51 -12.48 -18.09 -6.11
N GLU A 52 -13.23 -19.09 -5.67
CA GLU A 52 -12.93 -19.84 -4.44
C GLU A 52 -12.70 -18.92 -3.23
N HIS A 53 -13.62 -17.95 -3.07
CA HIS A 53 -13.63 -16.93 -2.01
C HIS A 53 -12.55 -15.83 -2.12
N ARG A 54 -11.82 -15.74 -3.23
CA ARG A 54 -10.80 -14.71 -3.48
C ARG A 54 -11.00 -14.03 -4.83
N ALA A 55 -10.65 -12.75 -4.94
CA ALA A 55 -10.60 -12.07 -6.23
C ALA A 55 -9.37 -12.57 -7.01
N LEU A 56 -9.58 -12.99 -8.26
CA LEU A 56 -8.50 -13.32 -9.17
C LEU A 56 -7.79 -12.04 -9.60
N ARG A 57 -6.45 -12.10 -9.68
CA ARG A 57 -5.65 -11.07 -10.32
C ARG A 57 -5.04 -11.66 -11.59
N VAL A 58 -5.34 -11.07 -12.73
CA VAL A 58 -4.85 -11.55 -14.04
C VAL A 58 -4.11 -10.41 -14.71
N THR A 59 -2.84 -10.64 -15.06
CA THR A 59 -1.97 -9.63 -15.66
C THR A 59 -1.16 -10.23 -16.80
N GLU A 60 -0.78 -9.44 -17.80
CA GLU A 60 0.10 -9.89 -18.89
C GLU A 60 1.45 -10.38 -18.32
N ALA A 61 1.80 -11.63 -18.63
CA ALA A 61 3.05 -12.26 -18.19
C ALA A 61 4.20 -11.83 -19.10
N GLY A 62 4.72 -10.63 -18.89
CA GLY A 62 5.80 -10.10 -19.71
C GLY A 62 6.04 -8.60 -19.54
N ALA A 63 6.51 -8.18 -18.37
CA ALA A 63 7.15 -6.87 -18.18
C ALA A 63 8.16 -6.88 -17.01
N ASP A 64 8.73 -8.04 -16.70
CA ASP A 64 9.86 -8.16 -15.76
C ASP A 64 11.02 -8.89 -16.46
N ARG A 65 11.51 -8.26 -17.52
CA ARG A 65 12.87 -8.48 -18.04
C ARG A 65 13.46 -7.11 -18.35
N ASP A 66 13.57 -6.29 -17.30
CA ASP A 66 14.65 -5.32 -17.08
C ASP A 66 14.29 -4.48 -15.84
N GLN A 67 14.73 -4.92 -14.65
CA GLN A 67 14.83 -4.00 -13.50
C GLN A 67 16.30 -3.91 -13.09
N SER A 68 17.09 -3.39 -14.03
CA SER A 68 18.44 -2.85 -13.82
C SER A 68 18.47 -1.37 -14.22
N GLY A 69 17.54 -0.56 -13.69
CA GLY A 69 17.56 0.92 -13.65
C GLY A 69 17.36 1.67 -14.98
N PRO A 70 17.21 3.02 -14.98
CA PRO A 70 16.83 3.95 -13.90
C PRO A 70 15.40 4.51 -14.11
N ARG A 71 14.60 4.56 -13.02
CA ARG A 71 13.28 5.21 -13.00
C ARG A 71 13.44 6.73 -13.10
N THR A 72 13.43 7.27 -14.31
CA THR A 72 13.33 8.72 -14.52
C THR A 72 11.90 9.11 -14.92
N LYS A 73 11.37 10.09 -14.18
CA LYS A 73 10.27 10.99 -14.52
C LYS A 73 8.86 10.39 -14.69
N GLN A 74 8.28 9.94 -13.58
CA GLN A 74 6.94 10.40 -13.22
C GLN A 74 6.89 10.77 -11.75
N ALA A 75 7.55 11.87 -11.43
CA ALA A 75 7.26 12.64 -10.25
C ALA A 75 5.83 13.19 -10.39
N ARG A 76 4.87 12.47 -9.81
CA ARG A 76 3.72 13.11 -9.19
C ARG A 76 3.76 12.68 -7.74
N ARG A 77 4.15 13.66 -6.92
CA ARG A 77 4.09 13.72 -5.47
C ARG A 77 2.73 13.14 -5.03
N SER A 78 2.70 11.89 -4.63
CA SER A 78 1.55 11.33 -3.96
C SER A 78 2.07 10.57 -2.75
N VAL A 79 1.73 11.07 -1.56
CA VAL A 79 1.94 10.32 -0.33
C VAL A 79 1.09 9.04 -0.44
N GLN A 80 1.72 7.86 -0.49
CA GLN A 80 1.00 6.59 -0.54
C GLN A 80 1.07 5.91 0.81
N ILE A 81 -0.10 5.55 1.37
CA ILE A 81 -0.16 4.67 2.54
C ILE A 81 0.36 3.29 2.08
N THR A 82 1.58 2.96 2.49
CA THR A 82 2.26 1.71 2.14
C THR A 82 1.83 0.56 3.03
N SER A 83 1.45 0.87 4.27
CA SER A 83 1.04 -0.10 5.27
C SER A 83 0.07 0.52 6.26
N GLN A 84 -1.00 -0.19 6.59
CA GLN A 84 -1.89 0.14 7.68
C GLN A 84 -2.04 -1.09 8.56
N PHE A 85 -1.70 -0.98 9.84
CA PHE A 85 -1.91 -2.07 10.77
C PHE A 85 -2.42 -1.55 12.11
N ARG A 86 -3.44 -2.24 12.62
CA ARG A 86 -3.96 -2.04 13.96
C ARG A 86 -3.15 -2.91 14.90
N GLU A 87 -2.18 -2.31 15.57
CA GLU A 87 -1.53 -2.95 16.72
C GLU A 87 -2.48 -2.85 17.93
N ARG A 88 -2.39 -3.79 18.88
CA ARG A 88 -3.43 -4.04 19.91
C ARG A 88 -4.05 -2.81 20.60
N GLN A 89 -3.34 -1.68 20.67
CA GLN A 89 -3.77 -0.42 21.30
C GLN A 89 -3.52 0.83 20.42
N ASN A 90 -3.10 0.70 19.16
CA ASN A 90 -2.80 1.84 18.30
C ASN A 90 -3.02 1.52 16.81
N MET A 91 -3.30 2.54 16.01
CA MET A 91 -3.37 2.42 14.55
C MET A 91 -2.14 3.05 13.94
N THR A 92 -1.29 2.26 13.27
CA THR A 92 -0.08 2.77 12.61
C THR A 92 -0.31 2.84 11.10
N TYR A 93 -0.05 4.00 10.52
CA TYR A 93 -0.08 4.30 9.10
C TYR A 93 1.34 4.57 8.64
N GLU A 94 1.88 3.74 7.74
CA GLU A 94 3.16 4.01 7.11
C GLU A 94 2.91 4.62 5.74
N LEU A 95 3.61 5.72 5.46
CA LEU A 95 3.49 6.49 4.24
C LEU A 95 4.88 6.63 3.62
N GLY A 96 5.06 6.10 2.41
CA GLY A 96 6.34 6.12 1.71
C GLY A 96 6.50 7.32 0.78
N ARG A 97 7.65 8.02 0.83
CA ARG A 97 8.00 9.07 -0.14
C ARG A 97 9.50 9.08 -0.44
N GLY A 98 9.87 8.68 -1.65
CA GLY A 98 11.20 8.94 -2.22
C GLY A 98 12.39 8.41 -1.41
N GLY A 99 12.24 7.28 -0.71
CA GLY A 99 13.28 6.68 0.14
C GLY A 99 13.13 6.95 1.63
N MET A 100 12.14 7.74 2.04
CA MET A 100 11.80 8.05 3.42
C MET A 100 10.43 7.46 3.76
N THR A 101 10.29 6.90 4.96
CA THR A 101 9.01 6.33 5.42
C THR A 101 8.51 7.15 6.62
N LEU A 102 7.32 7.71 6.50
CA LEU A 102 6.62 8.41 7.57
C LEU A 102 5.68 7.40 8.25
N ALA A 103 5.88 7.08 9.50
CA ALA A 103 4.98 6.28 10.32
C ALA A 103 4.14 7.20 11.21
N ILE A 104 2.82 7.21 11.05
CA ILE A 104 1.87 7.93 11.88
C ILE A 104 1.13 6.93 12.76
N ARG A 105 1.37 6.97 14.06
CA ARG A 105 0.79 6.08 15.05
C ARG A 105 -0.29 6.85 15.80
N VAL A 106 -1.50 6.33 15.81
CA VAL A 106 -2.67 6.93 16.45
C VAL A 106 -3.06 6.07 17.63
N PHE A 107 -2.94 6.62 18.83
CA PHE A 107 -3.28 5.98 20.08
C PHE A 107 -4.64 6.53 20.57
N PRO A 108 -5.71 5.71 20.58
CA PRO A 108 -6.89 6.03 21.36
C PRO A 108 -6.51 5.95 22.85
N LEU A 109 -6.53 7.06 23.59
CA LEU A 109 -6.41 6.99 25.05
C LEU A 109 -7.73 6.42 25.58
N ASP A 110 -7.67 5.18 26.09
CA ASP A 110 -8.79 4.58 26.79
C ASP A 110 -8.93 5.23 28.18
N GLY A 111 -10.11 5.77 28.48
CA GLY A 111 -10.50 6.15 29.84
C GLY A 111 -10.55 7.66 30.19
N ALA A 112 -10.30 8.57 29.26
CA ALA A 112 -10.64 9.98 29.45
C ALA A 112 -11.36 10.49 28.19
N GLU A 113 -12.57 11.00 28.39
CA GLU A 113 -13.42 11.55 27.34
C GLU A 113 -12.58 12.48 26.44
N GLU A 114 -12.56 12.18 25.14
CA GLU A 114 -12.03 13.07 24.10
C GLU A 114 -10.52 13.35 24.20
N SER A 115 -9.63 12.37 24.02
CA SER A 115 -8.19 12.63 23.87
C SER A 115 -7.50 11.65 22.91
N TRP A 116 -7.01 12.16 21.79
CA TRP A 116 -6.30 11.45 20.74
C TRP A 116 -4.83 11.80 20.81
N ARG A 117 -3.95 10.79 20.94
CA ARG A 117 -2.51 10.98 20.80
C ARG A 117 -2.06 10.46 19.45
N MET A 118 -1.32 11.29 18.72
CA MET A 118 -0.73 10.95 17.43
C MET A 118 0.78 11.14 17.50
N GLU A 119 1.52 10.19 16.95
CA GLU A 119 2.97 10.22 16.85
C GLU A 119 3.33 10.06 15.38
N ALA A 120 3.93 11.08 14.78
CA ALA A 120 4.56 10.98 13.47
C ALA A 120 6.05 10.73 13.67
N SER A 121 6.56 9.65 13.13
CA SER A 121 7.99 9.37 13.06
C SER A 121 8.40 9.20 11.62
N THR A 122 9.58 9.70 11.26
CA THR A 122 10.14 9.48 9.93
C THR A 122 11.40 8.69 10.01
N THR A 123 11.47 7.63 9.22
CA THR A 123 12.63 6.76 9.11
C THR A 123 13.34 6.98 7.78
N ASP A 124 14.67 6.85 7.83
CA ASP A 124 15.52 6.81 6.63
C ASP A 124 15.28 5.52 5.82
N ALA A 125 15.89 5.41 4.64
CA ALA A 125 15.97 4.18 3.86
C ALA A 125 16.54 2.99 4.66
N ALA A 126 17.36 3.24 5.69
CA ALA A 126 17.86 2.23 6.62
C ALA A 126 16.86 1.81 7.71
N GLY A 127 15.66 2.39 7.77
CA GLY A 127 14.65 2.12 8.82
C GLY A 127 14.95 2.78 10.17
N GLN A 128 16.00 3.61 10.27
CA GLN A 128 16.34 4.35 11.47
C GLN A 128 15.46 5.60 11.58
N ALA A 129 14.79 5.79 12.73
CA ALA A 129 14.03 7.00 13.00
C ALA A 129 14.96 8.22 13.06
N ILE A 130 14.75 9.16 12.14
CA ILE A 130 15.50 10.43 12.05
C ILE A 130 14.79 11.51 12.87
N HIS A 131 13.46 11.51 12.89
CA HIS A 131 12.67 12.52 13.57
C HIS A 131 11.36 11.91 14.08
N VAL A 132 10.94 12.32 15.27
CA VAL A 132 9.65 11.92 15.85
C VAL A 132 9.02 13.16 16.47
N THR A 133 7.77 13.42 16.11
CA THR A 133 6.96 14.46 16.73
C THR A 133 5.69 13.80 17.25
N THR A 134 5.27 14.18 18.45
CA THR A 134 4.08 13.63 19.10
C THR A 134 3.16 14.77 19.49
N ALA A 135 1.89 14.67 19.13
CA ALA A 135 0.85 15.63 19.47
C ALA A 135 -0.31 14.92 20.15
N ALA A 136 -0.99 15.60 21.07
CA ALA A 136 -2.13 15.04 21.78
C ALA A 136 -3.21 16.09 21.98
N HIS A 137 -4.43 15.77 21.55
CA HIS A 137 -5.51 16.72 21.54
C HIS A 137 -6.87 16.08 21.72
N ALA A 138 -7.87 16.93 22.01
CA ALA A 138 -9.18 16.44 22.36
C ALA A 138 -9.90 15.66 21.22
N THR A 139 -9.63 16.05 19.97
CA THR A 139 -10.21 15.39 18.79
C THR A 139 -9.12 14.89 17.84
N ARG A 140 -9.45 13.84 17.07
CA ARG A 140 -8.56 13.26 16.04
C ARG A 140 -8.07 14.33 15.06
N ALA A 141 -8.99 15.19 14.60
CA ALA A 141 -8.68 16.26 13.66
C ALA A 141 -7.75 17.32 14.28
N ALA A 142 -8.01 17.71 15.53
CA ALA A 142 -7.14 18.65 16.24
C ALA A 142 -5.74 18.06 16.43
N ALA A 143 -5.64 16.80 16.87
CA ALA A 143 -4.37 16.09 17.07
C ALA A 143 -3.52 16.07 15.80
N LEU A 144 -4.14 15.79 14.65
CA LEU A 144 -3.45 15.77 13.37
C LEU A 144 -3.00 17.19 12.94
N GLN A 145 -3.82 18.20 13.19
CA GLN A 145 -3.49 19.58 12.87
C GLN A 145 -2.32 20.12 13.71
N GLU A 146 -2.27 19.78 15.00
CA GLU A 146 -1.14 20.14 15.87
C GLU A 146 0.12 19.36 15.55
N LEU A 147 -0.01 18.09 15.17
CA LEU A 147 1.10 17.28 14.69
C LEU A 147 1.76 17.94 13.46
N ALA A 148 0.96 18.33 12.47
CA ALA A 148 1.44 19.02 11.28
C ALA A 148 2.08 20.39 11.61
N ARG A 149 1.46 21.15 12.53
CA ARG A 149 1.99 22.44 12.99
C ARG A 149 3.32 22.30 13.75
N SER A 150 3.43 21.30 14.62
CA SER A 150 4.64 21.02 15.40
C SER A 150 5.77 20.62 14.45
N TRP A 151 5.48 19.69 13.53
CA TRP A 151 6.42 19.23 12.53
C TRP A 151 6.97 20.37 11.65
N GLY A 152 6.13 21.32 11.27
CA GLY A 152 6.54 22.48 10.45
C GLY A 152 7.42 23.51 11.18
N GLN A 153 7.45 23.48 12.52
CA GLN A 153 8.23 24.43 13.33
C GLN A 153 9.62 23.90 13.72
N GLU A 154 9.88 22.60 13.57
CA GLU A 154 11.16 22.00 13.97
C GLU A 154 12.24 22.16 12.87
N PRO A 155 13.34 22.90 13.14
CA PRO A 155 14.42 23.08 12.17
C PRO A 155 15.16 21.75 11.96
N GLY A 156 15.19 21.25 10.73
CA GLY A 156 15.73 19.93 10.39
C GLY A 156 14.66 18.85 10.22
N SER A 157 13.40 19.17 10.52
CA SER A 157 12.30 18.31 10.14
C SER A 157 12.20 18.28 8.61
N ALA A 158 12.02 17.10 8.04
CA ALA A 158 11.73 16.92 6.61
C ALA A 158 10.33 17.47 6.22
N ALA A 159 9.87 18.54 6.91
CA ALA A 159 8.63 19.26 6.73
C ALA A 159 8.45 19.80 5.32
N ASN A 160 9.52 20.19 4.64
CA ASN A 160 9.46 20.58 3.21
C ASN A 160 9.35 19.37 2.27
N ALA A 161 9.66 18.17 2.75
CA ALA A 161 9.59 16.94 1.97
C ALA A 161 8.30 16.16 2.20
N ILE A 162 7.50 16.47 3.22
CA ILE A 162 6.22 15.81 3.51
C ILE A 162 5.09 16.80 3.27
N ASP A 163 4.18 16.45 2.37
CA ASP A 163 2.99 17.25 2.13
C ASP A 163 1.91 16.85 3.14
N TRP A 164 1.82 17.61 4.22
CA TRP A 164 0.86 17.34 5.30
C TRP A 164 -0.59 17.46 4.84
N GLN A 165 -0.87 18.22 3.78
CA GLN A 165 -2.21 18.27 3.20
C GLN A 165 -2.59 16.91 2.60
N GLU A 166 -1.70 16.32 1.79
CA GLU A 166 -1.92 14.97 1.24
C GLU A 166 -2.04 13.90 2.33
N VAL A 167 -1.24 13.98 3.40
CA VAL A 167 -1.33 13.09 4.55
C VAL A 167 -2.71 13.19 5.22
N MET A 168 -3.22 14.41 5.40
CA MET A 168 -4.56 14.63 5.98
C MET A 168 -5.67 14.11 5.08
N GLU A 169 -5.57 14.29 3.77
CA GLU A 169 -6.53 13.73 2.81
C GLU A 169 -6.52 12.19 2.85
N ALA A 170 -5.34 11.59 2.78
CA ALA A 170 -5.18 10.14 2.83
C ALA A 170 -5.70 9.53 4.15
N LEU A 171 -5.44 10.18 5.30
CA LEU A 171 -5.94 9.74 6.61
C LEU A 171 -7.42 10.08 6.83
N GLY A 172 -7.95 11.08 6.12
CA GLY A 172 -9.35 11.49 6.15
C GLY A 172 -10.26 10.50 5.42
N GLU A 173 -9.79 9.92 4.31
CA GLU A 173 -10.50 8.84 3.59
C GLU A 173 -10.58 7.54 4.38
N VAL A 174 -9.64 7.31 5.31
CA VAL A 174 -9.72 6.20 6.26
C VAL A 174 -10.79 6.53 7.30
N ARG A 175 -12.05 6.24 6.95
CA ARG A 175 -13.14 6.14 7.94
C ARG A 175 -12.74 5.05 8.93
N ALA A 176 -12.59 5.44 10.19
CA ALA A 176 -12.49 4.49 11.28
C ALA A 176 -13.70 3.55 11.21
N ILE A 177 -13.46 2.29 10.87
CA ILE A 177 -14.40 1.18 11.02
C ILE A 177 -14.14 0.54 12.39
#